data_AF-A0A5J4U888-F1
#
_entry.id   AF-A0A5J4U888-F1
#
_cell.length_a   1.000
_cell.length_b   1.000
_cell.length_c   1.000
_cell.angle_alpha   90.00
_cell.angle_beta   90.00
_cell.angle_gamma   90.00
#
_symmetry.space_group_name_H-M   'P 1'
#
loop_
_entity.id
_entity.type
_entity.pdbx_description
1 polymer ?
#
loop_
_entity_poly.entity_id
_entity_poly.type
_entity_poly.pdbx_seq_one_letter_code
_entity_poly.pdbx_strand_id
1 'polypeptide(L)'
;MNKSNIALNVWYHCSASLHWVRYYGNVDVQSLLINQWRYIELQIEIGGTAGGSQIENTGIISHASSHIKQMIIDRREGTKQCIATPMLLKDAYEKIENSGGHEELDSLLHHKSHTVNYDARKSAFDTIYYLNNISTDPSNNF
;
A
#
# COMPACT_ATOMS: atom_id res chain seq x y z
N MET A 1 14.33 -4.76 -24.50
CA MET A 1 13.57 -4.45 -23.28
C MET A 1 14.04 -3.07 -22.80
N ASN A 2 13.14 -2.08 -22.69
CA ASN A 2 13.51 -0.74 -22.23
C ASN A 2 14.01 -0.81 -20.77
N LYS A 3 15.06 -0.05 -20.40
CA LYS A 3 15.61 -0.02 -19.03
C LYS A 3 14.53 0.26 -17.98
N SER A 4 13.55 1.09 -18.33
CA SER A 4 12.38 1.38 -17.49
C SER A 4 11.53 0.15 -17.17
N ASN A 5 11.35 -0.79 -18.12
CA ASN A 5 10.61 -2.02 -17.89
C ASN A 5 11.40 -3.01 -17.01
N ILE A 6 12.73 -2.94 -16.99
CA ILE A 6 13.55 -3.78 -16.11
C ILE A 6 13.39 -3.30 -14.66
N ALA A 7 13.50 -1.99 -14.42
CA ALA A 7 13.33 -1.40 -13.09
C ALA A 7 11.94 -1.72 -12.49
N LEU A 8 10.87 -1.54 -13.27
CA LEU A 8 9.51 -1.87 -12.83
C LEU A 8 9.34 -3.35 -12.46
N ASN A 9 9.94 -4.27 -13.23
CA ASN A 9 9.88 -5.69 -12.91
C ASN A 9 10.65 -6.03 -11.63
N VAL A 10 11.83 -5.41 -11.42
CA VAL A 10 12.58 -5.57 -10.16
C VAL A 10 11.73 -5.09 -8.98
N TRP A 11 11.13 -3.90 -9.08
CA TRP A 11 10.25 -3.38 -8.02
C TRP A 11 9.05 -4.26 -7.77
N TYR A 12 8.41 -4.78 -8.82
CA TYR A 12 7.29 -5.71 -8.70
C TYR A 12 7.67 -6.96 -7.90
N HIS A 13 8.79 -7.61 -8.25
CA HIS A 13 9.23 -8.82 -7.57
C HIS A 13 9.74 -8.56 -6.14
N CYS A 14 10.44 -7.45 -5.90
CA CYS A 14 10.86 -7.05 -4.56
C CYS A 14 9.65 -6.73 -3.68
N SER A 15 8.66 -5.98 -4.19
CA SER A 15 7.43 -5.67 -3.46
C SER A 15 6.64 -6.93 -3.14
N ALA A 16 6.49 -7.85 -4.10
CA ALA A 16 5.84 -9.14 -3.86
C ALA A 16 6.57 -9.97 -2.79
N SER A 17 7.91 -9.95 -2.78
CA SER A 17 8.70 -10.65 -1.76
C SER A 17 8.51 -10.03 -0.36
N LEU A 18 8.52 -8.71 -0.27
CA LEU A 18 8.26 -7.99 0.99
C LEU A 18 6.83 -8.22 1.49
N HIS A 19 5.86 -8.34 0.59
CA HIS A 19 4.49 -8.70 0.96
C HIS A 19 4.44 -10.06 1.68
N TRP A 20 5.21 -11.06 1.23
CA TRP A 20 5.28 -12.36 1.89
C TRP A 20 6.00 -12.32 3.23
N VAL A 21 7.10 -11.55 3.32
CA VAL A 21 7.78 -11.30 4.61
C VAL A 21 6.80 -10.70 5.60
N ARG A 22 6.01 -9.71 5.16
CA ARG A 22 4.93 -9.14 5.94
C ARG A 22 3.83 -10.17 6.24
N TYR A 23 3.36 -10.97 5.29
CA TYR A 23 2.25 -11.90 5.55
C TYR A 23 2.60 -12.95 6.62
N TYR A 24 3.82 -13.46 6.61
CA TYR A 24 4.27 -14.48 7.55
C TYR A 24 4.98 -13.91 8.79
N GLY A 25 5.24 -12.61 8.81
CA GLY A 25 5.95 -11.92 9.88
C GLY A 25 5.13 -11.76 11.15
N ASN A 26 5.75 -12.02 12.30
CA ASN A 26 5.20 -11.71 13.62
C ASN A 26 5.19 -10.19 13.89
N VAL A 27 4.70 -9.77 15.05
CA VAL A 27 4.61 -8.34 15.42
C VAL A 27 5.94 -7.58 15.30
N ASP A 28 7.07 -8.22 15.60
CA ASP A 28 8.39 -7.59 15.51
C ASP A 28 8.75 -7.29 14.05
N VAL A 29 8.51 -8.24 13.15
CA VAL A 29 8.72 -8.05 11.71
C VAL A 29 7.83 -6.93 11.16
N GLN A 30 6.57 -6.86 11.62
CA GLN A 30 5.65 -5.79 11.21
C GLN A 30 6.13 -4.42 11.69
N SER A 31 6.60 -4.34 12.93
CA SER A 31 7.18 -3.12 13.48
C SER A 31 8.42 -2.69 12.70
N LEU A 32 9.31 -3.60 12.34
CA LEU A 32 10.47 -3.31 11.48
C LEU A 32 10.03 -2.77 10.11
N LEU A 33 9.06 -3.41 9.47
CA LEU A 33 8.55 -3.00 8.16
C LEU A 33 7.98 -1.57 8.17
N ILE A 34 7.17 -1.26 9.18
CA ILE A 34 6.48 0.04 9.29
C ILE A 34 7.45 1.13 9.76
N ASN A 35 8.20 0.87 10.83
CA ASN A 35 8.93 1.92 11.54
C ASN A 35 10.38 2.11 11.06
N GLN A 36 10.98 1.09 10.43
CA GLN A 36 12.40 1.14 10.05
C GLN A 36 12.62 0.98 8.54
N TRP A 37 11.96 0.01 7.90
CA TRP A 37 12.24 -0.35 6.52
C TRP A 37 11.41 0.41 5.50
N ARG A 38 10.60 1.38 5.96
CA ARG A 38 9.81 2.29 5.11
C ARG A 38 8.95 1.55 4.09
N TYR A 39 8.39 0.40 4.51
CA TYR A 39 7.63 -0.47 3.62
C TYR A 39 6.44 0.26 2.98
N ILE A 40 5.77 1.12 3.76
CA ILE A 40 4.59 1.87 3.35
C ILE A 40 4.96 2.88 2.27
N GLU A 41 5.97 3.68 2.56
CA GLU A 41 6.48 4.70 1.65
C GLU A 41 6.93 4.08 0.33
N LEU A 42 7.57 2.91 0.39
CA LEU A 42 7.93 2.14 -0.81
C LEU A 42 6.71 1.73 -1.64
N GLN A 43 5.62 1.27 -1.02
CA GLN A 43 4.41 0.92 -1.77
C GLN A 43 3.79 2.16 -2.44
N ILE A 44 3.75 3.29 -1.75
CA ILE A 44 3.22 4.55 -2.28
C ILE A 44 4.04 5.02 -3.48
N GLU A 45 5.38 5.06 -3.34
CA GLU A 45 6.28 5.49 -4.41
C GLU A 45 6.20 4.58 -5.65
N ILE A 46 6.11 3.25 -5.44
CA ILE A 46 5.93 2.28 -6.53
C ILE A 46 4.59 2.51 -7.24
N GLY A 47 3.51 2.69 -6.48
CA GLY A 47 2.17 2.93 -7.03
C GLY A 47 2.12 4.22 -7.86
N GLY A 48 2.66 5.32 -7.31
CA GLY A 48 2.67 6.61 -7.99
C GLY A 48 3.55 6.66 -9.22
N THR A 49 4.75 6.07 -9.14
CA THR A 49 5.64 5.97 -10.32
C THR A 49 4.99 5.17 -11.45
N ALA A 50 4.22 4.14 -11.11
CA ALA A 50 3.47 3.32 -12.07
C ALA A 50 2.16 3.97 -12.56
N GLY A 51 1.69 5.08 -11.97
CA GLY A 51 0.49 5.82 -12.38
C GLY A 51 0.76 7.12 -13.14
N GLY A 52 1.83 7.84 -12.80
CA GLY A 52 2.14 9.16 -13.38
C GLY A 52 3.21 9.17 -14.48
N SER A 53 3.87 8.04 -14.78
CA SER A 53 4.95 8.00 -15.77
C SER A 53 4.48 7.56 -17.17
N GLN A 54 5.33 7.75 -18.19
CA GLN A 54 5.14 7.16 -19.53
C GLN A 54 5.14 5.62 -19.53
N ILE A 55 5.34 4.99 -18.37
CA ILE A 55 5.41 3.54 -18.17
C ILE A 55 4.31 3.12 -17.20
N GLU A 56 3.09 3.57 -17.49
CA GLU A 56 1.90 3.24 -16.72
C GLU A 56 1.74 1.71 -16.62
N ASN A 57 1.71 1.16 -15.41
CA ASN A 57 1.60 -0.29 -15.19
C ASN A 57 0.53 -0.60 -14.15
N THR A 58 -0.64 -0.97 -14.66
CA THR A 58 -1.84 -1.27 -13.86
C THR A 58 -1.66 -2.41 -12.88
N GLY A 59 -0.83 -3.41 -13.22
CA GLY A 59 -0.52 -4.53 -12.32
C GLY A 59 0.28 -4.07 -11.11
N ILE A 60 1.25 -3.19 -11.31
CA ILE A 60 2.05 -2.62 -10.23
C ILE A 60 1.19 -1.71 -9.34
N ILE A 61 0.36 -0.85 -9.94
CA ILE A 61 -0.57 0.00 -9.19
C ILE A 61 -1.50 -0.85 -8.33
N SER A 62 -2.17 -1.84 -8.93
CA SER A 62 -3.11 -2.71 -8.22
C SER A 62 -2.43 -3.48 -7.08
N HIS A 63 -1.21 -3.99 -7.30
CA HIS A 63 -0.42 -4.64 -6.25
C HIS A 63 -0.09 -3.69 -5.10
N ALA A 64 0.43 -2.51 -5.40
CA ALA A 64 0.80 -1.52 -4.38
C ALA A 64 -0.41 -1.13 -3.51
N SER A 65 -1.53 -0.75 -4.13
CA SER A 65 -2.76 -0.43 -3.40
C SER A 65 -3.28 -1.63 -2.59
N SER A 66 -3.29 -2.83 -3.19
CA SER A 66 -3.72 -4.06 -2.51
C SER A 66 -2.87 -4.39 -1.29
N HIS A 67 -1.55 -4.20 -1.37
CA HIS A 67 -0.63 -4.43 -0.25
C HIS A 67 -0.88 -3.45 0.91
N ILE A 68 -1.12 -2.18 0.62
CA ILE A 68 -1.47 -1.17 1.63
C ILE A 68 -2.81 -1.54 2.28
N LYS A 69 -3.83 -1.86 1.48
CA LYS A 69 -5.13 -2.31 1.97
C LYS A 69 -5.02 -3.53 2.88
N GLN A 70 -4.30 -4.57 2.43
CA GLN A 70 -4.15 -5.80 3.20
C GLN A 70 -3.40 -5.56 4.51
N MET A 71 -2.39 -4.69 4.50
CA MET A 71 -1.70 -4.29 5.73
C MET A 71 -2.68 -3.65 6.72
N ILE A 72 -3.50 -2.69 6.28
CA ILE A 72 -4.51 -2.05 7.13
C ILE A 72 -5.46 -3.08 7.75
N ILE A 73 -6.02 -3.96 6.92
CA ILE A 73 -6.94 -5.03 7.34
C ILE A 73 -6.24 -5.94 8.37
N ASP A 74 -5.05 -6.43 8.05
CA ASP A 74 -4.30 -7.36 8.89
C ASP A 74 -3.82 -6.74 10.20
N ARG A 75 -3.67 -5.41 10.27
CA ARG A 75 -3.34 -4.70 11.52
C ARG A 75 -4.59 -4.46 12.38
N ARG A 76 -5.75 -4.24 11.75
CA ARG A 76 -7.04 -4.05 12.42
C ARG A 76 -7.61 -5.35 12.98
N GLU A 77 -7.64 -6.39 12.15
CA GLU A 77 -8.28 -7.67 12.49
C GLU A 77 -7.29 -8.66 13.10
N GLY A 78 -6.00 -8.50 12.82
CA GLY A 78 -4.99 -9.51 13.11
C GLY A 78 -4.98 -10.63 12.08
N THR A 79 -3.97 -11.48 12.19
CA THR A 79 -3.72 -12.63 11.33
C THR A 79 -3.36 -13.84 12.20
N LYS A 80 -3.18 -15.02 11.60
CA LYS A 80 -2.70 -16.19 12.33
C LYS A 80 -1.29 -15.99 12.91
N GLN A 81 -0.46 -15.18 12.25
CA GLN A 81 0.95 -14.97 12.58
C GLN A 81 1.17 -13.76 13.48
N CYS A 82 0.26 -12.80 13.45
CA CYS A 82 0.37 -11.57 14.21
C CYS A 82 -1.02 -11.07 14.62
N ILE A 83 -1.26 -10.95 15.92
CA ILE A 83 -2.49 -10.41 16.49
C ILE A 83 -2.72 -8.95 16.06
N ALA A 84 -3.98 -8.50 16.15
CA ALA A 84 -4.35 -7.11 15.93
C ALA A 84 -3.51 -6.19 16.83
N THR A 85 -2.96 -5.13 16.26
CA THR A 85 -2.06 -4.21 16.99
C THR A 85 -2.45 -2.77 16.67
N PRO A 86 -3.36 -2.15 17.46
CA PRO A 86 -3.87 -0.81 17.17
C PRO A 86 -2.78 0.26 17.05
N MET A 87 -1.71 0.17 17.86
CA MET A 87 -0.58 1.11 17.76
C MET A 87 0.12 1.02 16.40
N LEU A 88 0.40 -0.19 15.89
CA LEU A 88 1.02 -0.34 14.57
C LEU A 88 0.06 0.05 13.44
N LEU A 89 -1.26 -0.08 13.63
CA LEU A 89 -2.24 0.43 12.68
C LEU A 89 -2.19 1.97 12.61
N LYS A 90 -2.09 2.63 13.78
CA LYS A 90 -1.93 4.08 13.86
C LYS A 90 -0.62 4.54 13.20
N ASP A 91 0.51 3.92 13.55
CA ASP A 91 1.80 4.22 12.93
C ASP A 91 1.73 4.08 11.40
N ALA A 92 1.11 2.99 10.93
CA ALA A 92 0.94 2.76 9.50
C ALA A 92 0.08 3.85 8.84
N TYR A 93 -1.04 4.23 9.45
CA TYR A 93 -1.90 5.29 8.95
C TYR A 93 -1.15 6.63 8.86
N GLU A 94 -0.44 7.02 9.93
CA GLU A 94 0.35 8.25 9.95
C GLU A 94 1.43 8.25 8.86
N LYS A 95 2.07 7.10 8.60
CA LYS A 95 3.05 6.97 7.51
C LYS A 95 2.43 7.12 6.13
N ILE A 96 1.21 6.61 5.93
CA ILE A 96 0.48 6.75 4.67
C ILE A 96 0.17 8.22 4.41
N GLU A 97 -0.44 8.91 5.38
CA GLU A 97 -0.80 10.33 5.27
C GLU A 97 0.44 11.21 5.08
N ASN A 98 1.47 11.04 5.92
CA ASN A 98 2.70 11.85 5.84
C ASN A 98 3.48 11.67 4.53
N SER A 99 3.25 10.58 3.80
CA SER A 99 3.91 10.31 2.52
C SER A 99 3.08 10.74 1.32
N GLY A 100 1.94 11.41 1.53
CA GLY A 100 1.01 11.79 0.47
C GLY A 100 0.28 10.58 -0.14
N GLY A 101 0.20 9.45 0.59
CA GLY A 101 -0.36 8.21 0.07
C GLY A 101 -1.85 8.33 -0.23
N HIS A 102 -2.56 9.18 0.50
CA HIS A 102 -3.98 9.43 0.26
C HIS A 102 -4.18 10.16 -1.08
N GLU A 103 -3.41 11.21 -1.31
CA GLU A 103 -3.43 12.00 -2.54
C GLU A 103 -2.99 11.16 -3.74
N GLU A 104 -1.97 10.31 -3.57
CA GLU A 104 -1.50 9.43 -4.63
C GLU A 104 -2.58 8.42 -5.03
N LEU A 105 -3.22 7.77 -4.05
CA LEU A 105 -4.33 6.85 -4.31
C LEU A 105 -5.54 7.55 -4.94
N ASP A 106 -5.84 8.78 -4.52
CA ASP A 106 -6.94 9.57 -5.09
C ASP A 106 -6.64 9.99 -6.54
N SER A 107 -5.39 10.37 -6.82
CA SER A 107 -4.94 10.69 -8.18
C SER A 107 -5.16 9.53 -9.16
N LEU A 108 -5.00 8.28 -8.71
CA LEU A 108 -5.22 7.06 -9.50
C LEU A 108 -6.70 6.86 -9.87
N LEU A 109 -7.63 7.36 -9.06
CA LEU A 109 -9.06 7.35 -9.37
C LEU A 109 -9.43 8.39 -10.42
N HIS A 110 -8.76 9.54 -10.39
CA HIS A 110 -9.05 10.69 -11.24
C HIS A 110 -8.22 10.72 -12.55
N HIS A 111 -7.24 9.84 -12.69
CA HIS A 111 -6.46 9.72 -13.92
C HIS A 111 -7.35 9.30 -15.10
N LYS A 112 -7.59 10.24 -16.01
CA LYS A 112 -8.45 10.11 -17.21
C LYS A 112 -7.82 9.30 -18.35
N SER A 113 -6.62 8.75 -18.17
CA SER A 113 -6.04 7.86 -19.18
C SER A 113 -6.92 6.61 -19.27
N HIS A 114 -7.24 6.20 -20.50
CA HIS A 114 -8.05 4.99 -20.77
C HIS A 114 -7.27 3.70 -20.43
N THR A 115 -6.06 3.85 -19.88
CA THR A 115 -5.08 2.80 -19.59
C THR A 115 -5.12 2.32 -18.14
N VAL A 116 -5.61 3.12 -17.17
CA VAL A 116 -5.75 2.63 -15.79
C VAL A 116 -6.93 1.66 -15.75
N ASN A 117 -6.60 0.36 -15.72
CA ASN A 117 -7.55 -0.75 -15.67
C ASN A 117 -8.48 -0.62 -14.45
N TYR A 118 -9.72 -1.09 -14.60
CA TYR A 118 -10.74 -1.19 -13.55
C TYR A 118 -10.18 -1.76 -12.24
N ASP A 119 -9.32 -2.77 -12.30
CA ASP A 119 -8.74 -3.42 -11.11
C ASP A 119 -7.85 -2.49 -10.28
N ALA A 120 -7.07 -1.64 -10.94
CA ALA A 120 -6.20 -0.67 -10.27
C ALA A 120 -7.04 0.43 -9.59
N ARG A 121 -8.05 0.96 -10.30
CA ARG A 121 -8.99 1.94 -9.74
C ARG A 121 -9.78 1.37 -8.57
N LYS A 122 -10.30 0.15 -8.71
CA LYS A 122 -11.02 -0.54 -7.63
C LYS A 122 -10.11 -0.76 -6.41
N SER A 123 -8.87 -1.18 -6.64
CA SER A 123 -7.90 -1.38 -5.55
C SER A 123 -7.60 -0.08 -4.82
N ALA A 124 -7.39 1.02 -5.53
CA ALA A 124 -7.19 2.34 -4.94
C ALA A 124 -8.43 2.81 -4.15
N PHE A 125 -9.62 2.68 -4.75
CA PHE A 125 -10.89 3.04 -4.13
C PHE A 125 -11.13 2.26 -2.83
N ASP A 126 -10.97 0.94 -2.86
CA ASP A 126 -11.10 0.10 -1.66
C ASP A 126 -10.11 0.57 -0.59
N THR A 127 -8.86 0.84 -0.97
CA THR A 127 -7.81 1.26 -0.02
C THR A 127 -8.17 2.58 0.67
N ILE A 128 -8.62 3.57 -0.09
CA ILE A 128 -9.11 4.87 0.44
C ILE A 128 -10.31 4.66 1.35
N TYR A 129 -11.25 3.79 0.97
CA TYR A 129 -12.38 3.44 1.82
C TYR A 129 -11.91 2.89 3.17
N TYR A 130 -10.97 1.95 3.17
CA TYR A 130 -10.43 1.41 4.43
C TYR A 130 -9.72 2.49 5.25
N LEU A 131 -8.89 3.34 4.64
CA LEU A 131 -8.18 4.44 5.29
C LEU A 131 -9.14 5.41 6.00
N ASN A 132 -10.20 5.86 5.30
CA ASN A 132 -11.21 6.75 5.84
C ASN A 132 -12.01 6.14 7.00
N ASN A 133 -12.10 4.80 7.05
CA ASN A 133 -12.72 4.09 8.15
C ASN A 133 -11.77 3.84 9.34
N ILE A 134 -10.46 4.08 9.20
CA ILE A 134 -9.56 4.07 10.36
C ILE A 134 -9.78 5.35 11.15
N SER A 135 -9.70 6.51 10.50
CA SER A 135 -9.78 7.86 11.13
C SER A 135 -11.13 8.16 11.79
N THR A 136 -12.19 7.43 11.41
CA THR A 136 -13.55 7.61 11.93
C THR A 136 -13.97 6.56 12.96
N ASP A 137 -13.16 5.54 13.21
CA ASP A 137 -13.47 4.48 14.17
C ASP A 137 -13.03 4.89 15.60
N PRO A 138 -13.98 5.06 16.55
CA PRO A 138 -13.68 5.49 17.91
C PRO A 138 -12.90 4.45 18.75
N SER A 139 -12.77 3.21 18.27
CA SER A 139 -11.89 2.20 18.89
C SER A 139 -10.42 2.40 18.54
N ASN A 140 -10.13 3.19 17.49
CA ASN A 140 -8.81 3.69 17.17
C ASN A 140 -8.64 5.03 17.88
N ASN A 141 -8.24 5.03 19.16
CA ASN A 141 -7.91 6.27 19.87
C ASN A 141 -6.67 6.92 19.21
N PHE A 142 -6.92 7.85 18.29
CA PHE A 142 -5.92 8.75 17.72
C PHE A 142 -5.51 9.82 18.73
#